data_AF-A0A6P7H956-F1
#
_entry.id   AF-A0A6P7H956-F1
#
_cell.length_a   1.000
_cell.length_b   1.000
_cell.length_c   1.000
_cell.angle_alpha   90.00
_cell.angle_beta   90.00
_cell.angle_gamma   90.00
#
_symmetry.space_group_name_H-M   'P 1'
#
loop_
_entity.id
_entity.type
_entity.pdbx_description
1 polymer ?
#
loop_
_entity_poly.entity_id
_entity_poly.type
_entity_poly.pdbx_seq_one_letter_code
_entity_poly.pdbx_strand_id
1 'polypeptide(L)'
;MTSGPDKIPSFLIKDCAGAFVIPLTKIINLSIQQMKYPELWKEARVCPIFKAGVKSEIENYRAVSILSNFSKVFEIVLYNRILSSVQLYISSHQHGFVNKRSTVTNLVYFTQYLSEVIDDNGQVDDI
;
A
#
# COMPACT_ATOMS: atom_id res chain seq x y z
N MET A 1 -9.47 -10.73 13.89
CA MET A 1 -10.12 -11.27 12.67
C MET A 1 -9.67 -10.48 11.45
N THR A 2 -8.73 -11.02 10.67
CA THR A 2 -8.04 -10.36 9.55
C THR A 2 -8.64 -10.66 8.17
N SER A 3 -9.69 -11.48 8.12
CA SER A 3 -10.42 -11.82 6.90
C SER A 3 -11.28 -10.66 6.41
N GLY A 4 -11.43 -10.57 5.08
CA GLY A 4 -12.33 -9.63 4.42
C GLY A 4 -13.79 -10.09 4.50
N PRO A 5 -14.66 -9.57 3.61
CA PRO A 5 -16.08 -9.95 3.56
C PRO A 5 -16.33 -11.46 3.38
N ASP A 6 -15.43 -12.15 2.68
CA ASP A 6 -15.46 -13.59 2.42
C ASP A 6 -15.21 -14.48 3.65
N LYS A 7 -14.76 -13.90 4.76
CA LYS A 7 -14.38 -14.61 6.00
C LYS A 7 -13.26 -15.65 5.80
N ILE A 8 -12.51 -15.58 4.71
CA ILE A 8 -11.41 -16.50 4.42
C ILE A 8 -10.12 -15.95 5.05
N PRO A 9 -9.51 -16.64 6.02
CA PRO A 9 -8.27 -16.20 6.64
C PRO A 9 -7.07 -16.34 5.69
N SER A 10 -6.04 -15.52 5.89
CA SER A 10 -4.88 -15.46 4.99
C SER A 10 -4.01 -16.72 5.01
N PHE A 11 -3.98 -17.45 6.13
CA PHE A 11 -3.21 -18.69 6.23
C PHE A 11 -3.71 -19.75 5.24
N LEU A 12 -5.03 -19.84 4.98
CA LEU A 12 -5.56 -20.79 3.99
C LEU A 12 -5.03 -20.52 2.59
N ILE A 13 -4.82 -19.26 2.20
CA ILE A 13 -4.24 -18.95 0.90
C ILE A 13 -2.78 -19.44 0.81
N LYS A 14 -2.02 -19.31 1.90
CA LYS A 14 -0.62 -19.75 1.96
C LYS A 14 -0.51 -21.27 2.02
N ASP A 15 -1.24 -21.89 2.94
CA ASP A 15 -1.15 -23.32 3.24
C ASP A 15 -1.79 -24.16 2.13
N CYS A 16 -2.83 -23.64 1.46
CA CYS A 16 -3.47 -24.28 0.32
C CYS A 16 -3.09 -23.61 -1.02
N ALA A 17 -1.91 -22.96 -1.11
CA ALA A 17 -1.48 -22.24 -2.31
C ALA A 17 -1.52 -23.12 -3.57
N GLY A 18 -1.15 -24.40 -3.45
CA GLY A 18 -1.21 -25.35 -4.56
C GLY A 18 -2.62 -25.58 -5.13
N ALA A 19 -3.66 -25.52 -4.29
CA ALA A 19 -5.04 -25.62 -4.74
C ALA A 19 -5.54 -24.32 -5.39
N PHE A 20 -5.06 -23.17 -4.89
CA PHE A 20 -5.52 -21.86 -5.37
C PHE A 20 -4.76 -21.32 -6.58
N VAL A 21 -3.53 -21.79 -6.85
CA VAL A 21 -2.67 -21.22 -7.90
C VAL A 21 -3.34 -21.25 -9.27
N ILE A 22 -3.86 -22.41 -9.69
CA ILE A 22 -4.51 -22.58 -11.00
C ILE A 22 -5.73 -21.65 -11.16
N PRO A 23 -6.74 -21.68 -10.26
CA PRO A 23 -7.91 -20.82 -10.41
C PRO A 23 -7.57 -19.33 -10.29
N LEU A 24 -6.67 -18.94 -9.36
CA LEU A 24 -6.28 -17.54 -9.21
C LEU A 24 -5.55 -17.02 -10.43
N THR A 25 -4.60 -17.77 -10.99
CA THR A 25 -3.91 -17.37 -12.23
C THR A 25 -4.90 -17.16 -13.37
N LYS A 26 -5.89 -18.05 -13.51
CA LYS A 26 -6.93 -17.91 -14.55
C LYS A 26 -7.77 -16.65 -14.34
N ILE A 27 -8.26 -16.41 -13.13
CA ILE A 27 -9.08 -15.24 -12.80
C ILE A 27 -8.29 -13.94 -13.01
N ILE A 28 -7.07 -13.86 -12.47
CA ILE A 28 -6.21 -12.67 -12.60
C ILE A 28 -5.93 -12.35 -14.07
N ASN A 29 -5.54 -13.35 -14.87
CA ASN A 29 -5.23 -13.14 -16.28
C ASN A 29 -6.46 -12.70 -17.06
N LEU A 30 -7.63 -13.33 -16.84
CA LEU A 30 -8.88 -12.92 -17.47
C LEU A 30 -9.26 -11.48 -17.10
N SER A 31 -9.16 -11.13 -15.82
CA SER A 31 -9.43 -9.77 -15.35
C SER A 31 -8.53 -8.72 -15.99
N ILE A 32 -7.24 -9.02 -16.18
CA ILE A 32 -6.31 -8.13 -16.86
C ILE A 32 -6.65 -8.03 -18.35
N GLN A 33 -6.89 -9.17 -19.03
CA GLN A 33 -7.24 -9.21 -20.46
C GLN A 33 -8.52 -8.43 -20.77
N GLN A 34 -9.51 -8.52 -19.87
CA GLN A 34 -10.80 -7.84 -20.01
C GLN A 34 -10.79 -6.42 -19.44
N MET A 35 -9.67 -5.96 -18.87
CA MET A 35 -9.58 -4.69 -18.16
C MET A 35 -10.67 -4.52 -17.08
N LYS A 36 -11.06 -5.63 -16.44
CA LYS A 36 -12.16 -5.69 -15.49
C LYS A 36 -11.73 -6.34 -14.18
N TYR A 37 -11.78 -5.56 -13.11
CA TYR A 37 -11.57 -6.06 -11.76
C TYR A 37 -12.79 -6.87 -11.26
N PRO A 38 -12.60 -8.04 -10.62
CA PRO A 38 -13.71 -8.87 -10.15
C PRO A 38 -14.62 -8.13 -9.15
N GLU A 39 -15.93 -8.14 -9.39
CA GLU A 39 -16.89 -7.37 -8.57
C GLU A 39 -16.83 -7.74 -7.08
N LEU A 40 -16.82 -9.04 -6.77
CA LEU A 40 -16.73 -9.53 -5.39
C LEU A 40 -15.44 -9.09 -4.66
N TRP A 41 -14.38 -8.78 -5.41
CA TRP A 41 -13.12 -8.33 -4.84
C TRP A 41 -13.09 -6.82 -4.57
N LYS A 42 -14.07 -6.06 -5.09
CA LYS A 42 -14.22 -4.62 -4.81
C LYS A 42 -14.82 -4.36 -3.44
N GLU A 43 -15.45 -5.37 -2.84
CA GLU A 43 -16.06 -5.28 -1.52
C GLU A 43 -14.99 -5.33 -0.42
N ALA A 44 -15.17 -4.48 0.59
CA ALA A 44 -14.30 -4.42 1.75
C ALA A 44 -15.13 -4.37 3.03
N ARG A 45 -14.62 -5.02 4.08
CA ARG A 45 -15.16 -4.82 5.44
C ARG A 45 -14.45 -3.62 6.06
N VAL A 46 -15.19 -2.55 6.33
CA VAL A 46 -14.65 -1.35 6.97
C VAL A 46 -14.61 -1.56 8.48
N CYS A 47 -13.43 -1.39 9.09
CA CYS A 47 -13.22 -1.47 10.52
C CYS A 47 -12.65 -0.13 11.04
N PRO A 48 -13.35 0.58 11.94
CA PRO A 48 -12.79 1.77 12.57
C PRO A 48 -11.68 1.37 13.54
N ILE A 49 -10.53 2.04 13.44
CA ILE A 49 -9.40 1.89 14.36
C ILE A 49 -9.17 3.23 15.05
N PHE A 50 -9.20 3.22 16.38
CA PHE A 50 -8.94 4.42 17.17
C PHE A 50 -7.51 4.94 16.89
N LYS A 51 -7.39 6.25 16.59
CA LYS A 51 -6.13 6.92 16.28
C LYS A 51 -5.58 7.66 17.51
N ALA A 52 -6.32 8.63 18.05
CA ALA A 52 -5.94 9.45 19.20
C ALA A 52 -7.17 10.25 19.69
N GLY A 53 -7.09 10.95 20.83
CA GLY A 53 -8.16 11.86 21.29
C GLY A 53 -9.26 11.19 22.12
N VAL A 54 -10.50 11.67 21.98
CA VAL A 54 -11.66 11.21 22.75
C VAL A 54 -12.35 10.05 22.03
N LYS A 55 -12.55 8.92 22.74
CA LYS A 55 -13.09 7.68 22.14
C LYS A 55 -14.56 7.74 21.71
N SER A 56 -15.34 8.70 22.21
CA SER A 56 -16.75 8.89 21.82
C SER A 56 -16.91 9.66 20.52
N GLU A 57 -15.86 10.31 20.02
CA GLU A 57 -15.89 11.08 18.78
C GLU A 57 -15.43 10.22 17.62
N ILE A 58 -16.22 10.16 16.55
CA ILE A 58 -15.93 9.30 15.39
C ILE A 58 -14.70 9.77 14.59
N GLU A 59 -14.43 11.08 14.59
CA GLU A 59 -13.29 11.72 13.89
C GLU A 59 -11.94 11.23 14.39
N ASN A 60 -11.92 10.74 15.64
CA ASN A 60 -10.75 10.17 16.30
C ASN A 60 -10.46 8.72 15.86
N TYR A 61 -11.23 8.18 14.91
CA TYR A 61 -11.03 6.85 14.32
C TYR A 61 -10.66 6.98 12.84
N ARG A 62 -9.72 6.13 12.41
CA ARG A 62 -9.45 5.89 10.99
C ARG A 62 -10.26 4.70 10.51
N ALA A 63 -10.96 4.84 9.41
CA ALA A 63 -11.58 3.70 8.73
C ALA A 63 -10.49 2.88 8.02
N VAL A 64 -10.45 1.57 8.26
CA VAL A 64 -9.57 0.64 7.55
C VAL A 64 -10.41 -0.36 6.77
N SER A 65 -10.21 -0.38 5.45
CA SER A 65 -10.86 -1.32 4.54
C SER A 65 -10.12 -2.66 4.52
N ILE A 66 -10.75 -3.71 5.04
CA ILE A 66 -10.22 -5.07 4.99
C ILE A 66 -10.79 -5.79 3.76
N LEU A 67 -9.95 -5.89 2.72
CA LEU A 67 -10.26 -6.62 1.49
C LEU A 67 -10.18 -8.14 1.67
N SER A 68 -10.83 -8.87 0.77
CA SER A 68 -10.59 -10.32 0.59
C SER A 68 -9.09 -10.58 0.40
N ASN A 69 -8.60 -11.71 0.90
CA ASN A 69 -7.19 -12.05 0.69
C ASN A 69 -6.89 -12.41 -0.77
N PHE A 70 -7.87 -12.83 -1.56
CA PHE A 70 -7.70 -13.06 -3.01
C PHE A 70 -7.54 -11.73 -3.78
N SER A 71 -8.30 -10.71 -3.40
CA SER A 71 -8.16 -9.33 -3.90
C SER A 71 -6.72 -8.82 -3.70
N LYS A 72 -6.15 -9.01 -2.51
CA LYS A 72 -4.76 -8.64 -2.21
C LYS A 72 -3.74 -9.39 -3.07
N VAL A 73 -3.97 -10.67 -3.37
CA VAL A 73 -3.09 -11.43 -4.28
C VAL A 73 -3.09 -10.80 -5.67
N PHE A 74 -4.25 -10.43 -6.19
CA PHE A 74 -4.36 -9.73 -7.47
C PHE A 74 -3.61 -8.39 -7.45
N GLU A 75 -3.77 -7.59 -6.39
CA GLU A 75 -3.06 -6.32 -6.22
C GLU A 75 -1.54 -6.48 -6.19
N ILE A 76 -1.02 -7.51 -5.50
CA ILE A 76 0.42 -7.81 -5.48
C ILE A 76 0.95 -8.12 -6.88
N VAL A 77 0.21 -8.91 -7.67
CA VAL A 77 0.59 -9.24 -9.05
C VAL A 77 0.60 -7.98 -9.93
N LEU A 78 -0.40 -7.11 -9.79
CA LEU A 78 -0.44 -5.85 -10.53
C LEU A 78 0.62 -4.85 -10.08
N TYR A 79 0.87 -4.74 -8.77
CA TYR A 79 1.83 -3.81 -8.19
C TYR A 79 3.20 -3.95 -8.85
N ASN A 80 3.69 -5.18 -9.00
CA ASN A 80 4.99 -5.43 -9.61
C ASN A 80 5.06 -4.92 -11.06
N ARG A 81 3.97 -5.08 -11.83
CA ARG A 81 3.89 -4.61 -13.22
C ARG A 81 3.81 -3.10 -13.28
N ILE A 82 2.90 -2.50 -12.51
CA ILE A 82 2.68 -1.05 -12.50
C ILE A 82 3.94 -0.33 -12.03
N LEU A 83 4.53 -0.77 -10.91
CA LEU A 83 5.73 -0.15 -10.36
C LEU A 83 6.86 -0.14 -11.38
N SER A 84 7.10 -1.25 -12.07
CA SER A 84 8.14 -1.32 -13.10
C SER A 84 7.95 -0.30 -14.23
N SER A 85 6.69 -0.01 -14.60
CA SER A 85 6.37 0.97 -15.64
C SER A 85 6.47 2.41 -15.15
N VAL A 86 6.19 2.68 -13.87
CA VAL A 86 6.15 4.06 -13.34
C VAL A 86 7.40 4.48 -12.59
N GLN A 87 8.32 3.55 -12.29
CA GLN A 87 9.47 3.79 -11.41
C GLN A 87 10.34 4.95 -11.89
N LEU A 88 10.51 5.13 -13.20
CA LEU A 88 11.31 6.22 -13.77
C LEU A 88 10.67 7.60 -13.59
N TYR A 89 9.37 7.66 -13.32
CA TYR A 89 8.64 8.90 -13.07
C TYR A 89 8.54 9.26 -11.58
N ILE A 90 9.01 8.37 -10.68
CA ILE A 90 9.04 8.64 -9.24
C ILE A 90 10.24 9.55 -8.94
N SER A 91 9.98 10.66 -8.24
CA SER A 91 11.02 11.62 -7.84
C SER A 91 12.16 10.94 -7.07
N SER A 92 13.39 11.38 -7.35
CA SER A 92 14.57 10.99 -6.58
C SER A 92 14.47 11.39 -5.11
N HIS A 93 13.69 12.43 -4.80
CA HIS A 93 13.43 12.93 -3.44
C HIS A 93 12.21 12.26 -2.77
N GLN A 94 11.53 11.31 -3.43
CA GLN A 94 10.44 10.56 -2.80
C GLN A 94 11.01 9.43 -1.93
N HIS A 95 10.90 9.52 -0.60
CA HIS A 95 11.38 8.45 0.30
C HIS A 95 10.26 7.56 0.84
N GLY A 96 9.04 8.08 0.94
CA GLY A 96 7.89 7.31 1.40
C GLY A 96 7.51 6.22 0.41
N PHE A 97 7.33 4.98 0.89
CA PHE A 97 6.88 3.82 0.12
C PHE A 97 7.78 3.43 -1.07
N VAL A 98 9.04 3.88 -1.09
CA VAL A 98 10.03 3.52 -2.11
C VAL A 98 11.00 2.47 -1.55
N ASN A 99 11.23 1.41 -2.32
CA ASN A 99 12.14 0.35 -1.91
C ASN A 99 13.54 0.92 -1.63
N LYS A 100 14.19 0.42 -0.57
CA LYS A 100 15.52 0.87 -0.09
C LYS A 100 15.60 2.34 0.36
N ARG A 101 14.46 3.01 0.56
CA ARG A 101 14.39 4.34 1.20
C ARG A 101 13.64 4.27 2.51
N SER A 102 13.91 5.21 3.40
CA SER A 102 13.32 5.30 4.74
C SER A 102 13.20 6.75 5.19
N THR A 103 12.51 6.98 6.31
CA THR A 103 12.46 8.29 6.97
C THR A 103 13.85 8.79 7.36
N VAL A 104 14.78 7.88 7.70
CA VAL A 104 16.18 8.22 8.00
C VAL A 104 16.91 8.72 6.75
N THR A 105 16.76 8.03 5.61
CA THR A 105 17.38 8.52 4.37
C THR A 105 16.83 9.89 3.96
N ASN A 106 15.55 10.15 4.20
CA ASN A 106 14.95 11.45 3.94
C ASN A 106 15.54 12.53 4.85
N LEU A 107 15.65 12.24 6.16
CA LEU A 107 16.25 13.14 7.12
C LEU A 107 17.70 13.46 6.76
N VAL A 108 18.51 12.46 6.38
CA VAL A 108 19.92 12.67 5.98
C VAL A 108 20.00 13.61 4.77
N TYR A 109 19.20 13.36 3.73
CA TYR A 109 19.14 14.23 2.55
C TYR A 109 18.74 15.65 2.91
N PHE A 110 17.74 15.81 3.77
CA PHE A 110 17.26 17.10 4.22
C PHE A 110 18.31 17.84 5.07
N THR A 111 18.96 17.16 6.01
CA THR A 111 20.02 17.75 6.84
C THR A 111 21.22 18.19 6.01
N GLN A 112 21.60 17.40 5.00
CA GLN A 112 22.68 17.78 4.08
C GLN A 112 22.34 19.06 3.32
N TYR A 113 21.13 19.13 2.78
CA TYR A 113 20.62 20.33 2.10
C TYR A 113 20.62 21.56 3.02
N LEU A 114 20.16 21.41 4.27
CA LEU A 114 20.20 22.52 5.23
C LEU A 114 21.62 22.98 5.54
N SER A 115 22.57 22.06 5.70
CA SER A 115 23.97 22.40 5.94
C SER A 115 24.56 23.23 4.79
N GLU A 116 24.31 22.83 3.54
CA GLU A 116 24.78 23.56 2.35
C GLU A 116 24.21 24.99 2.29
N VAL A 117 22.91 25.15 2.57
CA VAL A 117 22.29 26.49 2.55
C VAL A 117 22.82 27.38 3.69
N ILE A 118 23.08 26.81 4.86
CA ILE A 118 23.65 27.54 6.00
C ILE A 118 25.05 28.03 5.67
N ASP A 119 25.88 27.18 5.04
CA ASP A 119 27.24 27.56 4.62
C ASP A 119 27.22 28.73 3.61
N ASP A 120 26.18 28.81 2.79
CA ASP A 120 25.95 29.92 1.85
C ASP A 120 25.23 31.14 2.47
N ASN A 121 24.99 31.15 3.78
CA ASN A 121 24.20 32.17 4.51
C ASN A 121 22.78 32.35 3.95
N GLY A 122 22.19 31.30 3.40
CA GLY A 122 20.81 31.30 2.93
C GLY A 122 19.79 31.00 4.03
N GLN A 123 18.51 31.14 3.70
CA GLN A 123 17.39 30.78 4.56
C GLN A 123 16.56 29.68 3.88
N VAL A 124 16.12 28.69 4.66
CA VAL A 124 15.16 27.66 4.23
C VAL A 124 13.93 27.74 5.12
N ASP A 125 12.75 27.88 4.50
CA ASP A 125 11.47 27.70 5.18
C ASP A 125 10.96 26.28 4.89
N ASP A 126 10.56 25.55 5.93
CA ASP A 126 10.03 24.19 5.83
C ASP A 126 8.68 24.06 6.58
N ILE A 127 7.87 23.06 6.25
CA ILE A 127 6.47 22.88 6.72
C ILE A 127 6.37 21.75 7.76
#